data_AF-A0A7L2G2J4-F1
#
_entry.id   AF-A0A7L2G2J4-F1
#
_cell.length_a   1.000
_cell.length_b   1.000
_cell.length_c   1.000
_cell.angle_alpha   90.00
_cell.angle_beta   90.00
_cell.angle_gamma   90.00
#
_symmetry.space_group_name_H-M   'P 1'
#
loop_
_entity.id
_entity.type
_entity.pdbx_description
1 polymer ?
#
loop_
_entity_poly.entity_id
_entity_poly.type
_entity_poly.pdbx_seq_one_letter_code
_entity_poly.pdbx_strand_id
1 'polypeptide(L)'
;EFMQAFWDVEEAQAKAIQFLASFVRDNSAFPFLLTFTEGIVFAMKTHVDSLELQVDGCSLLLEILSQALEQDVVVALDENVISSLLETVRKHSENEELLSLVCTLLMIISASEVATEHLRKAGVIPDLLSILRNFLHNEQICLSCCGVLWSLAASENNVDQALLKSAVPVTSAVLQEHLQNGTVVESACSALWALSLQGCLAENEYEPTTALLLDALRMNPERPVLVKNACLALASLLRLSELSALRFIMDSKGSGINLIKDAYCLLFDDPEVVESICMLMNERVQYDDVVLDMLSQEMEELLSEIKIRFP
;
A
#
# COMPACT_ATOMS: atom_id res chain seq x y z
N GLU A 1 31.09 13.24 14.73
CA GLU A 1 31.99 14.40 14.89
C GLU A 1 32.09 15.26 13.62
N PHE A 2 32.54 14.74 12.46
CA PHE A 2 32.66 15.56 11.24
C PHE A 2 31.34 16.23 10.80
N MET A 3 30.27 15.47 10.62
CA MET A 3 28.96 16.02 10.22
C MET A 3 28.42 17.05 11.24
N GLN A 4 28.71 16.87 12.53
CA GLN A 4 28.31 17.82 13.57
C GLN A 4 29.14 19.11 13.54
N ALA A 5 30.43 19.02 13.22
CA ALA A 5 31.32 20.18 13.16
C ALA A 5 31.03 21.07 11.95
N PHE A 6 30.64 20.48 10.83
CA PHE A 6 30.37 21.17 9.56
C PHE A 6 28.88 21.12 9.19
N TRP A 7 28.00 21.17 10.19
CA TRP A 7 26.57 20.97 10.03
C TRP A 7 25.91 21.96 9.08
N ASP A 8 26.43 23.19 9.03
CA ASP A 8 25.96 24.31 8.20
C ASP A 8 26.61 24.37 6.80
N VAL A 9 27.53 23.45 6.48
CA VAL A 9 28.22 23.42 5.18
C VAL A 9 27.67 22.31 4.31
N GLU A 10 26.84 22.68 3.32
CA GLU A 10 26.17 21.74 2.39
C GLU A 10 27.16 20.76 1.74
N GLU A 11 28.25 21.26 1.14
CA GLU A 11 29.26 20.42 0.46
C GLU A 11 29.93 19.42 1.43
N ALA A 12 30.09 19.79 2.70
CA ALA A 12 30.65 18.90 3.70
C ALA A 12 29.67 17.79 4.08
N GLN A 13 28.38 18.14 4.22
CA GLN A 13 27.33 17.15 4.49
C GLN A 13 27.15 16.19 3.30
N ALA A 14 27.10 16.69 2.07
CA ALA A 14 26.99 15.87 0.86
C ALA A 14 28.15 14.87 0.77
N LYS A 15 29.40 15.33 0.93
CA LYS A 15 30.57 14.43 0.93
C LYS A 15 30.54 13.41 2.07
N ALA A 16 30.03 13.79 3.25
CA ALA A 16 29.89 12.87 4.36
C ALA A 16 28.85 11.77 4.04
N ILE A 17 27.69 12.14 3.49
CA ILE A 17 26.65 11.19 3.07
C ILE A 17 27.18 10.25 1.98
N GLN A 18 27.87 10.77 0.96
CA GLN A 18 28.48 9.96 -0.10
C GLN A 18 29.56 9.01 0.45
N PHE A 19 30.34 9.45 1.43
CA PHE A 19 31.30 8.60 2.12
C PHE A 19 30.61 7.45 2.87
N LEU A 20 29.53 7.75 3.62
CA LEU A 20 28.73 6.72 4.30
C LEU A 20 28.10 5.74 3.31
N ALA A 21 27.58 6.23 2.17
CA ALA A 21 27.00 5.40 1.12
C ALA A 21 27.99 4.37 0.54
N SER A 22 29.29 4.67 0.54
CA SER A 22 30.31 3.72 0.08
C SER A 22 30.41 2.45 0.95
N PHE A 23 29.87 2.47 2.18
CA PHE A 23 29.89 1.33 3.11
C PHE A 23 28.62 0.49 3.12
N VAL A 24 27.55 0.87 2.40
CA VAL A 24 26.26 0.15 2.40
C VAL A 24 26.42 -1.33 2.06
N ARG A 25 27.32 -1.66 1.13
CA ARG A 25 27.57 -3.05 0.69
C ARG A 25 28.44 -3.85 1.67
N ASP A 26 29.00 -3.21 2.68
CA ASP A 26 29.79 -3.88 3.72
C ASP A 26 28.88 -4.23 4.90
N ASN A 27 28.49 -5.50 4.99
CA ASN A 27 27.65 -6.01 6.08
C ASN A 27 28.27 -5.77 7.47
N SER A 28 29.59 -5.61 7.58
CA SER A 28 30.23 -5.29 8.86
C SER A 28 30.04 -3.82 9.28
N ALA A 29 29.78 -2.93 8.31
CA ALA A 29 29.52 -1.52 8.53
C ALA A 29 28.03 -1.23 8.87
N PHE A 30 27.11 -2.13 8.54
CA PHE A 30 25.67 -1.93 8.71
C PHE A 30 25.24 -1.49 10.13
N PRO A 31 25.70 -2.12 11.23
CA PRO A 31 25.34 -1.66 12.58
C PRO A 31 25.76 -0.22 12.86
N PHE A 32 26.85 0.24 12.24
CA PHE A 32 27.33 1.61 12.36
C PHE A 32 26.50 2.56 11.50
N LEU A 33 26.12 2.17 10.28
CA LEU A 33 25.26 2.98 9.41
C LEU A 33 23.91 3.31 10.05
N LEU A 34 23.33 2.37 10.80
CA LEU A 34 22.09 2.60 11.55
C LEU A 34 22.21 3.78 12.53
N THR A 35 23.37 3.98 13.14
CA THR A 35 23.62 5.08 14.09
C THR A 35 23.69 6.46 13.43
N PHE A 36 23.77 6.53 12.10
CA PHE A 36 23.83 7.78 11.35
C PHE A 36 22.48 8.27 10.82
N THR A 37 21.40 7.49 10.96
CA THR A 37 20.07 7.82 10.43
C THR A 37 19.60 9.21 10.86
N GLU A 38 19.65 9.53 12.17
CA GLU A 38 19.32 10.87 12.69
C GLU A 38 20.24 11.97 12.13
N GLY A 39 21.54 11.67 11.98
CA GLY A 39 22.52 12.62 11.44
C GLY A 39 22.30 12.94 9.96
N ILE A 40 21.94 11.93 9.17
CA ILE A 40 21.58 12.09 7.75
C ILE A 40 20.33 12.95 7.64
N VAL A 41 19.29 12.64 8.43
CA VAL A 41 18.03 13.42 8.40
C VAL A 41 18.23 14.84 8.90
N PHE A 42 19.08 15.05 9.90
CA PHE A 42 19.44 16.39 10.36
C PHE A 42 20.14 17.21 9.26
N ALA A 43 21.06 16.59 8.51
CA ALA A 43 21.70 17.23 7.37
C ALA A 43 20.67 17.59 6.28
N MET A 44 19.77 16.66 5.95
CA MET A 44 18.68 16.88 4.99
C MET A 44 17.78 18.04 5.42
N LYS A 45 17.40 18.10 6.70
CA LYS A 45 16.58 19.18 7.25
C LYS A 45 17.28 20.54 7.20
N THR A 46 18.58 20.56 7.52
CA THR A 46 19.37 21.80 7.51
C THR A 46 19.51 22.36 6.10
N HIS A 47 19.68 21.47 5.12
CA HIS A 47 19.90 21.81 3.71
C HIS A 47 18.70 21.40 2.86
N VAL A 48 17.49 21.71 3.32
CA VAL A 48 16.23 21.30 2.66
C VAL A 48 16.11 21.85 1.24
N ASP A 49 16.76 22.97 0.93
CA ASP A 49 16.78 23.56 -0.41
C ASP A 49 17.69 22.81 -1.41
N SER A 50 18.64 22.01 -0.93
CA SER A 50 19.58 21.27 -1.77
C SER A 50 18.99 19.95 -2.23
N LEU A 51 18.49 19.92 -3.47
CA LEU A 51 17.92 18.71 -4.08
C LEU A 51 18.93 17.55 -4.11
N GLU A 52 20.19 17.82 -4.45
CA GLU A 52 21.24 16.80 -4.49
C GLU A 52 21.42 16.14 -3.12
N LEU A 53 21.48 16.95 -2.05
CA LEU A 53 21.60 16.42 -0.69
C LEU A 53 20.35 15.64 -0.26
N GLN A 54 19.15 16.07 -0.67
CA GLN A 54 17.92 15.29 -0.42
C GLN A 54 17.96 13.92 -1.10
N VAL A 55 18.39 13.88 -2.37
CA VAL A 55 18.49 12.62 -3.14
C VAL A 55 19.53 11.70 -2.52
N ASP A 56 20.73 12.20 -2.22
CA ASP A 56 21.81 11.41 -1.59
C ASP A 56 21.37 10.89 -0.21
N GLY A 57 20.75 11.75 0.60
CA GLY A 57 20.26 11.41 1.93
C GLY A 57 19.14 10.37 1.89
N CYS A 58 18.12 10.56 1.06
CA CYS A 58 17.02 9.60 0.89
C CYS A 58 17.52 8.26 0.33
N SER A 59 18.43 8.28 -0.64
CA SER A 59 19.00 7.05 -1.20
C SER A 59 19.76 6.26 -0.14
N LEU A 60 20.59 6.92 0.67
CA LEU A 60 21.31 6.27 1.74
C LEU A 60 20.37 5.71 2.82
N LEU A 61 19.37 6.48 3.24
CA LEU A 61 18.37 6.01 4.19
C LEU A 61 17.60 4.79 3.64
N LEU A 62 17.28 4.79 2.35
CA LEU A 62 16.53 3.71 1.73
C LEU A 62 17.33 2.41 1.77
N GLU A 63 18.62 2.47 1.42
CA GLU A 63 19.53 1.34 1.51
C GLU A 63 19.66 0.81 2.94
N ILE A 64 19.85 1.71 3.92
CA ILE A 64 19.97 1.35 5.33
C ILE A 64 18.69 0.66 5.83
N LEU A 65 17.51 1.23 5.56
CA LEU A 65 16.25 0.67 6.03
C LEU A 65 15.86 -0.61 5.30
N SER A 66 16.19 -0.74 4.01
CA SER A 66 15.96 -1.96 3.25
C SER A 66 16.80 -3.11 3.81
N GLN A 67 18.08 -2.85 4.08
CA GLN A 67 18.97 -3.84 4.70
C GLN A 67 18.53 -4.20 6.13
N ALA A 68 17.99 -3.24 6.88
CA ALA A 68 17.41 -3.51 8.20
C ALA A 68 16.19 -4.43 8.12
N LEU A 69 15.32 -4.19 7.15
CA LEU A 69 14.14 -5.03 6.89
C LEU A 69 14.55 -6.45 6.51
N GLU A 70 15.54 -6.61 5.62
CA GLU A 70 16.07 -7.92 5.22
C GLU A 70 16.69 -8.72 6.39
N GLN A 71 17.28 -8.02 7.36
CA GLN A 71 17.89 -8.62 8.55
C GLN A 71 16.94 -8.71 9.75
N ASP A 72 15.66 -8.36 9.58
CA ASP A 72 14.64 -8.31 10.65
C ASP A 72 15.07 -7.45 11.85
N VAL A 73 15.77 -6.36 11.56
CA VAL A 73 16.25 -5.39 12.55
C VAL A 73 15.23 -4.27 12.69
N VAL A 74 14.64 -4.15 13.88
CA VAL A 74 13.71 -3.07 14.19
C VAL A 74 14.45 -1.74 14.30
N VAL A 75 14.19 -0.83 13.36
CA VAL A 75 14.69 0.54 13.41
C VAL A 75 13.62 1.44 14.01
N ALA A 76 13.90 1.95 15.21
CA ALA A 76 13.05 2.96 15.83
C ALA A 76 13.38 4.34 15.23
N LEU A 77 12.52 4.83 14.36
CA LEU A 77 12.61 6.19 13.84
C LEU A 77 11.72 7.11 14.67
N ASP A 78 12.27 8.25 15.05
CA ASP A 78 11.54 9.24 15.82
C ASP A 78 10.57 10.07 14.95
N GLU A 79 9.73 10.85 15.61
CA GLU A 79 8.78 11.75 14.95
C GLU A 79 9.48 12.86 14.14
N ASN A 80 10.71 13.23 14.52
CA ASN A 80 11.48 14.24 13.81
C ASN A 80 11.96 13.74 12.45
N VAL A 81 12.32 12.46 12.34
CA VAL A 81 12.71 11.83 11.09
C VAL A 81 11.57 11.90 10.10
N ILE A 82 10.38 11.45 10.53
CA ILE A 82 9.17 11.48 9.70
C ILE A 82 8.81 12.92 9.31
N SER A 83 8.83 13.85 10.27
CA SER A 83 8.51 15.26 10.00
C SER A 83 9.46 15.88 8.98
N SER A 84 10.75 15.53 9.02
CA SER A 84 11.75 16.02 8.08
C SER A 84 11.54 15.45 6.68
N LEU A 85 11.20 14.15 6.55
CA LEU A 85 10.85 13.55 5.26
C LEU A 85 9.62 14.22 4.63
N LEU A 86 8.60 14.56 5.43
CA LEU A 86 7.44 15.30 4.93
C LEU A 86 7.77 16.74 4.54
N GLU A 87 8.71 17.39 5.22
CA GLU A 87 9.23 18.70 4.81
C GLU A 87 9.91 18.60 3.43
N THR A 88 10.73 17.57 3.21
CA THR A 88 11.34 17.25 1.91
C THR A 88 10.29 17.04 0.82
N VAL A 89 9.24 16.24 1.09
CA VAL A 89 8.10 16.03 0.16
C VAL A 89 7.47 17.36 -0.26
N ARG A 90 7.16 18.21 0.73
CA ARG A 90 6.48 19.49 0.48
C ARG A 90 7.37 20.46 -0.26
N LYS A 91 8.66 20.50 0.07
CA LYS A 91 9.65 21.38 -0.56
C LYS A 91 9.89 21.02 -2.02
N HIS A 92 10.03 19.72 -2.31
CA HIS A 92 10.40 19.20 -3.63
C HIS A 92 9.24 18.44 -4.29
N SER A 93 8.02 18.96 -4.14
CA SER A 93 6.77 18.31 -4.57
C SER A 93 6.63 18.11 -6.09
N GLU A 94 7.53 18.70 -6.89
CA GLU A 94 7.58 18.55 -8.34
C GLU A 94 8.67 17.56 -8.80
N ASN A 95 9.53 17.07 -7.89
CA ASN A 95 10.63 16.18 -8.26
C ASN A 95 10.22 14.71 -8.13
N GLU A 96 9.83 14.11 -9.26
CA GLU A 96 9.35 12.73 -9.33
C GLU A 96 10.35 11.69 -8.79
N GLU A 97 11.64 11.83 -9.13
CA GLU A 97 12.69 10.89 -8.72
C GLU A 97 12.87 10.87 -7.20
N LEU A 98 12.95 12.06 -6.58
CA LEU A 98 13.04 12.18 -5.13
C LEU A 98 11.76 11.69 -4.45
N LEU A 99 10.59 12.02 -4.98
CA LEU A 99 9.32 11.54 -4.42
C LEU A 99 9.21 10.01 -4.48
N SER A 100 9.72 9.37 -5.53
CA SER A 100 9.80 7.91 -5.60
C SER A 100 10.64 7.33 -4.45
N LEU A 101 11.80 7.93 -4.16
CA LEU A 101 12.66 7.52 -3.04
C LEU A 101 11.95 7.73 -1.69
N VAL A 102 11.39 8.92 -1.47
CA VAL A 102 10.73 9.26 -0.20
C VAL A 102 9.48 8.42 0.02
N CYS A 103 8.65 8.18 -0.99
CA CYS A 103 7.47 7.32 -0.84
C CYS A 103 7.88 5.89 -0.50
N THR A 104 8.93 5.36 -1.12
CA THR A 104 9.45 4.03 -0.80
C THR A 104 9.97 3.96 0.63
N LEU A 105 10.69 4.99 1.09
CA LEU A 105 11.08 5.14 2.49
C LEU A 105 9.87 5.11 3.41
N LEU A 106 8.85 5.93 3.15
CA LEU A 106 7.64 5.99 3.98
C LEU A 106 6.93 4.63 4.04
N MET A 107 6.92 3.86 2.95
CA MET A 107 6.35 2.51 2.91
C MET A 107 7.12 1.52 3.80
N ILE A 108 8.46 1.54 3.76
CA ILE A 108 9.26 0.68 4.67
C ILE A 108 9.01 1.08 6.12
N ILE A 109 8.97 2.39 6.38
CA ILE A 109 8.71 2.93 7.72
C ILE A 109 7.32 2.53 8.24
N SER A 110 6.29 2.50 7.37
CA SER A 110 4.92 2.15 7.76
C SER A 110 4.71 0.66 8.05
N ALA A 111 5.72 -0.19 7.89
CA ALA A 111 5.67 -1.58 8.34
C ALA A 111 5.68 -1.70 9.87
N SER A 112 6.18 -0.69 10.59
CA SER A 112 6.19 -0.63 12.06
C SER A 112 4.94 0.08 12.60
N GLU A 113 4.27 -0.51 13.59
CA GLU A 113 3.10 0.09 14.25
C GLU A 113 3.44 1.44 14.90
N VAL A 114 4.60 1.52 15.57
CA VAL A 114 5.07 2.75 16.23
C VAL A 114 5.33 3.85 15.21
N ALA A 115 5.96 3.53 14.09
CA ALA A 115 6.23 4.51 13.05
C ALA A 115 4.95 4.93 12.30
N THR A 116 4.00 4.01 12.13
CA THR A 116 2.66 4.31 11.57
C THR A 116 1.90 5.31 12.44
N GLU A 117 2.01 5.23 13.77
CA GLU A 117 1.47 6.23 14.69
C GLU A 117 2.10 7.61 14.45
N HIS A 118 3.42 7.68 14.31
CA HIS A 118 4.12 8.95 14.04
C HIS A 118 3.74 9.53 12.66
N LEU A 119 3.62 8.70 11.63
CA LEU A 119 3.14 9.11 10.31
C LEU A 119 1.74 9.72 10.37
N ARG A 120 0.86 9.14 11.19
CA ARG A 120 -0.49 9.67 11.41
C ARG A 120 -0.45 11.03 12.10
N LYS A 121 0.30 11.17 13.19
CA LYS A 121 0.46 12.44 13.92
C LYS A 121 1.03 13.55 13.04
N ALA A 122 1.95 13.19 12.15
CA ALA A 122 2.56 14.12 11.21
C ALA A 122 1.63 14.52 10.04
N GLY A 123 0.47 13.88 9.91
CA GLY A 123 -0.54 14.22 8.91
C GLY A 123 -0.11 13.89 7.48
N VAL A 124 0.41 12.68 7.24
CA VAL A 124 0.98 12.27 5.94
C VAL A 124 -0.07 12.09 4.81
N ILE A 125 -1.34 11.80 5.14
CA ILE A 125 -2.36 11.44 4.14
C ILE A 125 -2.54 12.51 3.05
N PRO A 126 -2.73 13.81 3.35
CA PRO A 126 -2.84 14.85 2.33
C PRO A 126 -1.65 14.92 1.37
N ASP A 127 -0.43 14.71 1.89
CA ASP A 127 0.79 14.71 1.09
C ASP A 127 0.79 13.52 0.11
N LEU A 128 0.46 12.31 0.57
CA LEU A 128 0.34 11.12 -0.29
C LEU A 128 -0.71 11.29 -1.39
N LEU A 129 -1.88 11.81 -1.04
CA LEU A 129 -2.95 12.03 -2.01
C LEU A 129 -2.60 13.12 -3.02
N SER A 130 -1.81 14.11 -2.63
CA SER A 130 -1.28 15.12 -3.57
C SER A 130 -0.30 14.48 -4.56
N ILE A 131 0.65 13.68 -4.06
CA ILE A 131 1.63 12.97 -4.88
C ILE A 131 0.93 12.05 -5.88
N LEU A 132 0.01 11.19 -5.42
CA LEU A 132 -0.71 10.25 -6.28
C LEU A 132 -1.51 10.94 -7.40
N ARG A 133 -2.08 12.13 -7.13
CA ARG A 133 -2.80 12.90 -8.16
C ARG A 133 -1.86 13.48 -9.22
N ASN A 134 -0.63 13.84 -8.83
CA ASN A 134 0.34 14.47 -9.73
C ASN A 134 1.18 13.45 -10.51
N PHE A 135 1.41 12.27 -9.93
CA PHE A 135 2.29 11.23 -10.47
C PHE A 135 1.58 9.89 -10.63
N LEU A 136 0.32 9.93 -11.08
CA LEU A 136 -0.49 8.74 -11.29
C LEU A 136 0.14 7.75 -12.28
N HIS A 137 0.95 8.23 -13.22
CA HIS A 137 1.67 7.40 -14.20
C HIS A 137 2.86 6.63 -13.60
N ASN A 138 3.36 7.03 -12.43
CA ASN A 138 4.55 6.44 -11.84
C ASN A 138 4.19 5.25 -10.96
N GLU A 139 4.53 4.05 -11.44
CA GLU A 139 4.22 2.77 -10.79
C GLU A 139 4.81 2.66 -9.39
N GLN A 140 6.06 3.08 -9.18
CA GLN A 140 6.75 2.96 -7.90
C GLN A 140 6.11 3.88 -6.84
N ILE A 141 5.82 5.12 -7.21
CA ILE A 141 5.09 6.06 -6.34
C ILE A 141 3.72 5.49 -5.99
N CYS A 142 2.98 5.00 -6.98
CA CYS A 142 1.66 4.41 -6.77
C CYS A 142 1.71 3.22 -5.80
N LEU A 143 2.63 2.28 -6.04
CA LEU A 143 2.86 1.13 -5.18
C LEU A 143 3.14 1.55 -3.75
N SER A 144 4.08 2.47 -3.55
CA SER A 144 4.52 2.90 -2.23
C SER A 144 3.44 3.68 -1.48
N CYS A 145 2.79 4.64 -2.12
CA CYS A 145 1.72 5.42 -1.49
C CYS A 145 0.52 4.56 -1.12
N CYS A 146 0.10 3.62 -1.97
CA CYS A 146 -0.96 2.67 -1.63
C CYS A 146 -0.55 1.77 -0.44
N GLY A 147 0.72 1.36 -0.37
CA GLY A 147 1.23 0.58 0.77
C GLY A 147 1.14 1.36 2.09
N VAL A 148 1.56 2.63 2.08
CA VAL A 148 1.44 3.51 3.26
C VAL A 148 -0.03 3.72 3.64
N LEU A 149 -0.91 3.96 2.66
CA LEU A 149 -2.35 4.11 2.91
C LEU A 149 -2.97 2.86 3.53
N TRP A 150 -2.58 1.67 3.07
CA TRP A 150 -3.00 0.41 3.68
C TRP A 150 -2.54 0.33 5.15
N SER A 151 -1.27 0.58 5.45
CA SER A 151 -0.75 0.56 6.83
C SER A 151 -1.50 1.53 7.75
N LEU A 152 -1.79 2.73 7.26
CA LEU A 152 -2.52 3.75 8.02
C LEU A 152 -3.98 3.37 8.28
N ALA A 153 -4.66 2.78 7.28
CA ALA A 153 -6.07 2.40 7.37
C ALA A 153 -6.30 1.07 8.10
N ALA A 154 -5.33 0.15 8.09
CA ALA A 154 -5.40 -1.12 8.80
C ALA A 154 -5.22 -0.98 10.32
N SER A 155 -4.66 0.13 10.79
CA SER A 155 -4.49 0.40 12.23
C SER A 155 -5.82 0.72 12.91
N GLU A 156 -6.08 0.14 14.09
CA GLU A 156 -7.30 0.33 14.90
C GLU A 156 -7.44 1.74 15.53
N ASN A 157 -6.49 2.64 15.26
CA ASN A 157 -6.43 3.96 15.88
C ASN A 157 -7.33 4.98 15.18
N ASN A 158 -7.74 6.02 15.91
CA ASN A 158 -8.62 7.10 15.45
C ASN A 158 -7.97 8.00 14.37
N VAL A 159 -7.81 7.49 13.15
CA VAL A 159 -7.49 8.31 11.98
C VAL A 159 -8.68 9.23 11.67
N ASP A 160 -8.39 10.43 11.18
CA ASP A 160 -9.43 11.31 10.63
C ASP A 160 -10.15 10.61 9.46
N GLN A 161 -11.39 10.22 9.72
CA GLN A 161 -12.26 9.54 8.78
C GLN A 161 -12.50 10.37 7.51
N ALA A 162 -12.52 11.71 7.59
CA ALA A 162 -12.69 12.54 6.40
C ALA A 162 -11.47 12.45 5.46
N LEU A 163 -10.27 12.37 6.04
CA LEU A 163 -9.03 12.20 5.26
C LEU A 163 -8.99 10.82 4.60
N LEU A 164 -9.31 9.74 5.32
CA LEU A 164 -9.36 8.40 4.74
C LEU A 164 -10.41 8.27 3.63
N LYS A 165 -11.60 8.86 3.82
CA LYS A 165 -12.63 8.94 2.77
C LYS A 165 -12.11 9.58 1.49
N SER A 166 -11.30 10.64 1.62
CA SER A 166 -10.72 11.30 0.45
C SER A 166 -9.68 10.46 -0.32
N ALA A 167 -9.20 9.36 0.27
CA ALA A 167 -8.26 8.43 -0.37
C ALA A 167 -8.93 7.47 -1.35
N VAL A 168 -10.19 7.09 -1.12
CA VAL A 168 -10.94 6.13 -1.97
C VAL A 168 -10.88 6.47 -3.47
N PRO A 169 -11.25 7.68 -3.92
CA PRO A 169 -11.24 7.99 -5.36
C PRO A 169 -9.82 8.03 -5.94
N VAL A 170 -8.81 8.40 -5.15
CA VAL A 170 -7.41 8.45 -5.59
C VAL A 170 -6.85 7.04 -5.75
N THR A 171 -7.07 6.16 -4.76
CA THR A 171 -6.67 4.75 -4.83
C THR A 171 -7.39 4.02 -5.97
N SER A 172 -8.66 4.35 -6.22
CA SER A 172 -9.42 3.80 -7.34
C SER A 172 -8.83 4.22 -8.70
N ALA A 173 -8.37 5.47 -8.81
CA ALA A 173 -7.69 5.95 -10.01
C ALA A 173 -6.34 5.24 -10.24
N VAL A 174 -5.58 4.97 -9.16
CA VAL A 174 -4.33 4.17 -9.23
C VAL A 174 -4.62 2.77 -9.76
N LEU A 175 -5.64 2.12 -9.20
CA LEU A 175 -6.06 0.78 -9.62
C LEU A 175 -6.45 0.75 -11.10
N GLN A 176 -7.18 1.78 -11.55
CA GLN A 176 -7.65 1.89 -12.93
C GLN A 176 -6.49 2.13 -13.92
N GLU A 177 -5.54 3.00 -13.58
CA GLU A 177 -4.38 3.32 -14.44
C GLU A 177 -3.47 2.10 -14.61
N HIS A 178 -3.25 1.35 -13.53
CA HIS A 178 -2.21 0.31 -13.46
C HIS A 178 -2.74 -1.11 -13.51
N LEU A 179 -3.91 -1.37 -14.11
CA LEU A 179 -4.53 -2.71 -14.13
C LEU A 179 -3.61 -3.84 -14.64
N GLN A 180 -2.61 -3.52 -15.47
CA GLN A 180 -1.64 -4.50 -15.99
C GLN A 180 -0.40 -4.68 -15.10
N ASN A 181 -0.21 -3.83 -14.09
CA ASN A 181 0.91 -3.92 -13.16
C ASN A 181 0.47 -4.59 -11.86
N GLY A 182 0.67 -5.90 -11.78
CA GLY A 182 0.19 -6.71 -10.67
C GLY A 182 0.67 -6.27 -9.28
N THR A 183 1.86 -5.68 -9.13
CA THR A 183 2.34 -5.22 -7.82
C THR A 183 1.64 -3.93 -7.38
N VAL A 184 1.39 -3.00 -8.30
CA VAL A 184 0.61 -1.78 -8.03
C VAL A 184 -0.85 -2.14 -7.71
N VAL A 185 -1.45 -3.03 -8.51
CA VAL A 185 -2.83 -3.50 -8.32
C VAL A 185 -2.99 -4.17 -6.95
N GLU A 186 -2.05 -5.03 -6.57
CA GLU A 186 -2.03 -5.68 -5.26
C GLU A 186 -2.00 -4.67 -4.11
N SER A 187 -1.13 -3.66 -4.19
CA SER A 187 -1.02 -2.58 -3.20
C SER A 187 -2.32 -1.74 -3.13
N ALA A 188 -2.88 -1.38 -4.28
CA ALA A 188 -4.12 -0.61 -4.37
C ALA A 188 -5.34 -1.40 -3.84
N CYS A 189 -5.46 -2.69 -4.16
CA CYS A 189 -6.50 -3.57 -3.61
C CYS A 189 -6.39 -3.70 -2.09
N SER A 190 -5.16 -3.79 -1.56
CA SER A 190 -4.89 -3.80 -0.12
C SER A 190 -5.42 -2.52 0.54
N ALA A 191 -5.08 -1.36 -0.02
CA ALA A 191 -5.57 -0.08 0.49
C ALA A 191 -7.10 0.06 0.40
N LEU A 192 -7.72 -0.34 -0.72
CA LEU A 192 -9.19 -0.31 -0.87
C LEU A 192 -9.89 -1.25 0.11
N TRP A 193 -9.33 -2.42 0.37
CA TRP A 193 -9.85 -3.32 1.40
C TRP A 193 -9.82 -2.65 2.78
N ALA A 194 -8.68 -2.11 3.21
CA ALA A 194 -8.57 -1.43 4.49
C ALA A 194 -9.53 -0.22 4.59
N LEU A 195 -9.65 0.59 3.54
CA LEU A 195 -10.61 1.70 3.47
C LEU A 195 -12.07 1.22 3.55
N SER A 196 -12.40 0.08 2.93
CA SER A 196 -13.75 -0.52 3.02
C SER A 196 -14.08 -1.00 4.42
N LEU A 197 -13.12 -1.60 5.13
CA LEU A 197 -13.28 -2.01 6.53
C LEU A 197 -13.51 -0.81 7.45
N GLN A 198 -12.86 0.32 7.16
CA GLN A 198 -13.03 1.57 7.88
C GLN A 198 -14.34 2.31 7.53
N GLY A 199 -15.18 1.78 6.62
CA GLY A 199 -16.41 2.45 6.19
C GLY A 199 -16.16 3.78 5.46
N CYS A 200 -15.03 3.86 4.74
CA CYS A 200 -14.65 5.08 4.02
C CYS A 200 -15.31 5.22 2.65
N LEU A 201 -15.90 4.17 2.10
CA LEU A 201 -16.59 4.25 0.82
C LEU A 201 -17.99 4.84 0.99
N ALA A 202 -18.33 5.79 0.13
CA ALA A 202 -19.69 6.32 0.02
C ALA A 202 -20.58 5.42 -0.87
N GLU A 203 -21.90 5.56 -0.74
CA GLU A 203 -22.86 4.72 -1.46
C GLU A 203 -22.67 4.74 -3.00
N ASN A 204 -22.30 5.89 -3.54
CA ASN A 204 -22.05 6.06 -4.98
C ASN A 204 -20.71 5.46 -5.45
N GLU A 205 -19.84 5.04 -4.53
CA GLU A 205 -18.53 4.44 -4.82
C GLU A 205 -18.57 2.91 -4.77
N TYR A 206 -19.58 2.31 -4.14
CA TYR A 206 -19.68 0.85 -3.98
C TYR A 206 -19.69 0.11 -5.31
N GLU A 207 -20.60 0.48 -6.22
CA GLU A 207 -20.74 -0.19 -7.50
C GLU A 207 -19.52 0.01 -8.43
N PRO A 208 -18.97 1.23 -8.60
CA PRO A 208 -17.76 1.43 -9.38
C PRO A 208 -16.54 0.69 -8.81
N THR A 209 -16.39 0.68 -7.48
CA THR A 209 -15.29 -0.04 -6.82
C THR A 209 -15.43 -1.54 -7.02
N THR A 210 -16.65 -2.09 -6.94
CA THR A 210 -16.90 -3.50 -7.26
C THR A 210 -16.45 -3.83 -8.70
N ALA A 211 -16.81 -3.00 -9.68
CA ALA A 211 -16.39 -3.21 -11.06
C ALA A 211 -14.87 -3.17 -11.23
N LEU A 212 -14.18 -2.22 -10.58
CA LEU A 212 -12.72 -2.12 -10.62
C LEU A 212 -12.03 -3.32 -9.97
N LEU A 213 -12.53 -3.83 -8.84
CA LEU A 213 -11.98 -5.02 -8.18
C LEU A 213 -12.15 -6.29 -9.04
N LEU A 214 -13.27 -6.41 -9.78
CA LEU A 214 -13.46 -7.49 -10.75
C LEU A 214 -12.47 -7.39 -11.93
N ASP A 215 -12.21 -6.17 -12.41
CA ASP A 215 -11.21 -5.96 -13.45
C ASP A 215 -9.79 -6.28 -12.96
N ALA A 216 -9.46 -5.92 -11.73
CA ALA A 216 -8.18 -6.27 -11.09
C ALA A 216 -7.97 -7.79 -11.00
N LEU A 217 -8.98 -8.51 -10.51
CA LEU A 217 -8.98 -9.98 -10.43
C LEU A 217 -8.85 -10.63 -11.80
N ARG A 218 -9.51 -10.07 -12.82
CA ARG A 218 -9.50 -10.60 -14.19
C ARG A 218 -8.14 -10.44 -14.87
N MET A 219 -7.42 -9.37 -14.56
CA MET A 219 -6.12 -9.09 -15.16
C MET A 219 -4.95 -9.75 -14.44
N ASN A 220 -5.09 -10.09 -13.16
CA ASN A 220 -4.01 -10.63 -12.33
C ASN A 220 -4.47 -11.78 -11.40
N PRO A 221 -5.14 -12.83 -11.92
CA PRO A 221 -5.76 -13.88 -11.11
C PRO A 221 -4.75 -14.80 -10.41
N GLU A 222 -3.47 -14.78 -10.82
CA GLU A 222 -2.40 -15.62 -10.27
C GLU A 222 -1.71 -15.03 -9.03
N ARG A 223 -2.09 -13.82 -8.60
CA ARG A 223 -1.43 -13.12 -7.48
C ARG A 223 -2.18 -13.34 -6.16
N PRO A 224 -1.63 -14.11 -5.20
CA PRO A 224 -2.39 -14.50 -4.00
C PRO A 224 -2.84 -13.33 -3.13
N VAL A 225 -1.95 -12.40 -2.84
CA VAL A 225 -2.26 -11.24 -1.98
C VAL A 225 -3.31 -10.34 -2.62
N LEU A 226 -3.25 -10.15 -3.95
CA LEU A 226 -4.23 -9.40 -4.71
C LEU A 226 -5.59 -10.09 -4.65
N VAL A 227 -5.66 -11.39 -4.97
CA VAL A 227 -6.91 -12.14 -4.96
C VAL A 227 -7.54 -12.11 -3.57
N LYS A 228 -6.74 -12.35 -2.53
CA LYS A 228 -7.19 -12.26 -1.14
C LYS A 228 -7.81 -10.90 -0.82
N ASN A 229 -7.07 -9.82 -1.05
CA ASN A 229 -7.51 -8.49 -0.65
C ASN A 229 -8.67 -7.98 -1.51
N ALA A 230 -8.70 -8.33 -2.79
CA ALA A 230 -9.85 -8.04 -3.66
C ALA A 230 -11.10 -8.81 -3.20
N CYS A 231 -10.98 -10.10 -2.84
CA CYS A 231 -12.10 -10.87 -2.30
C CYS A 231 -12.64 -10.25 -0.99
N LEU A 232 -11.77 -9.84 -0.07
CA LEU A 232 -12.17 -9.24 1.20
C LEU A 232 -12.80 -7.85 1.03
N ALA A 233 -12.28 -7.05 0.09
CA ALA A 233 -12.91 -5.78 -0.30
C ALA A 233 -14.29 -6.02 -0.92
N LEU A 234 -14.42 -6.97 -1.85
CA LEU A 234 -15.69 -7.35 -2.46
C LEU A 234 -16.68 -7.84 -1.40
N ALA A 235 -16.26 -8.67 -0.44
CA ALA A 235 -17.11 -9.17 0.64
C ALA A 235 -17.67 -8.00 1.46
N SER A 236 -16.81 -7.02 1.79
CA SER A 236 -17.20 -5.81 2.50
C SER A 236 -18.24 -4.98 1.71
N LEU A 237 -18.08 -4.86 0.39
CA LEU A 237 -19.00 -4.13 -0.48
C LEU A 237 -20.34 -4.84 -0.68
N LEU A 238 -20.31 -6.15 -0.92
CA LEU A 238 -21.51 -6.98 -1.10
C LEU A 238 -22.40 -6.93 0.14
N ARG A 239 -21.79 -6.94 1.33
CA ARG A 239 -22.51 -6.79 2.60
C ARG A 239 -23.24 -5.44 2.74
N LEU A 240 -22.71 -4.39 2.11
CA LEU A 240 -23.19 -3.01 2.29
C LEU A 240 -24.10 -2.53 1.16
N SER A 241 -24.09 -3.20 0.00
CA SER A 241 -24.80 -2.71 -1.19
C SER A 241 -25.32 -3.83 -2.09
N GLU A 242 -26.65 -3.84 -2.27
CA GLU A 242 -27.32 -4.67 -3.28
C GLU A 242 -26.83 -4.35 -4.70
N LEU A 243 -26.50 -3.09 -4.98
CA LEU A 243 -25.95 -2.70 -6.29
C LEU A 243 -24.58 -3.33 -6.55
N SER A 244 -23.72 -3.42 -5.53
CA SER A 244 -22.46 -4.16 -5.62
C SER A 244 -22.69 -5.65 -5.82
N ALA A 245 -23.67 -6.23 -5.12
CA ALA A 245 -24.03 -7.64 -5.29
C ALA A 245 -24.53 -7.94 -6.71
N LEU A 246 -25.42 -7.10 -7.27
CA LEU A 246 -25.89 -7.20 -8.65
C LEU A 246 -24.75 -6.98 -9.66
N ARG A 247 -23.89 -5.99 -9.45
CA ARG A 247 -22.70 -5.78 -10.31
C ARG A 247 -21.78 -6.99 -10.29
N PHE A 248 -21.64 -7.65 -9.14
CA PHE A 248 -20.80 -8.83 -8.99
C PHE A 248 -21.31 -10.02 -9.83
N ILE A 249 -22.62 -10.26 -9.91
CA ILE A 249 -23.18 -11.37 -10.71
C ILE A 249 -23.46 -11.00 -12.17
N MET A 250 -23.80 -9.74 -12.46
CA MET A 250 -24.18 -9.25 -13.80
C MET A 250 -23.10 -8.38 -14.44
N ASP A 251 -21.81 -8.61 -14.13
CA ASP A 251 -20.73 -7.86 -14.76
C ASP A 251 -20.74 -8.07 -16.29
N SER A 252 -20.47 -6.97 -17.01
CA SER A 252 -20.49 -6.93 -18.48
C SER A 252 -19.50 -7.90 -19.13
N LYS A 253 -18.48 -8.33 -18.39
CA LYS A 253 -17.43 -9.24 -18.82
C LYS A 253 -17.61 -10.66 -18.23
N GLY A 254 -18.78 -10.97 -17.68
CA GLY A 254 -19.15 -12.26 -17.12
C GLY A 254 -19.23 -12.26 -15.58
N SER A 255 -19.97 -13.23 -15.03
CA SER A 255 -20.21 -13.34 -13.58
C SER A 255 -18.90 -13.38 -12.78
N GLY A 256 -18.84 -12.57 -11.71
CA GLY A 256 -17.77 -12.59 -10.74
C GLY A 256 -17.61 -13.96 -10.06
N ILE A 257 -18.65 -14.79 -10.02
CA ILE A 257 -18.55 -16.16 -9.50
C ILE A 257 -17.57 -16.99 -10.33
N ASN A 258 -17.67 -16.93 -11.65
CA ASN A 258 -16.75 -17.65 -12.54
C ASN A 258 -15.32 -17.14 -12.39
N LEU A 259 -15.15 -15.82 -12.24
CA LEU A 259 -13.85 -15.24 -11.99
C LEU A 259 -13.21 -15.75 -10.69
N ILE A 260 -14.02 -15.91 -9.62
CA ILE A 260 -13.54 -16.48 -8.36
C ILE A 260 -13.23 -17.98 -8.49
N LYS A 261 -14.01 -18.73 -9.28
CA LYS A 261 -13.69 -20.13 -9.59
C LYS A 261 -12.34 -20.24 -10.31
N ASP A 262 -12.10 -19.39 -11.31
CA ASP A 262 -10.85 -19.36 -12.05
C ASP A 262 -9.66 -19.03 -11.14
N ALA A 263 -9.81 -18.03 -10.26
CA ALA A 263 -8.80 -17.68 -9.26
C ALA A 263 -8.54 -18.83 -8.26
N TYR A 264 -9.59 -19.51 -7.79
CA TYR A 264 -9.45 -20.71 -6.95
C TYR A 264 -8.67 -21.81 -7.68
N CYS A 265 -8.96 -22.08 -8.95
CA CYS A 265 -8.24 -23.09 -9.71
C CYS A 265 -6.73 -22.81 -9.85
N LEU A 266 -6.32 -21.54 -9.80
CA LEU A 266 -4.91 -21.14 -9.82
C LEU A 266 -4.26 -21.20 -8.43
N LEU A 267 -5.03 -20.95 -7.37
CA LEU A 267 -4.53 -20.66 -6.02
C LEU A 267 -5.13 -21.56 -4.93
N PHE A 268 -5.60 -22.75 -5.30
CA PHE A 268 -6.30 -23.68 -4.39
C PHE A 268 -5.45 -24.16 -3.19
N ASP A 269 -4.13 -24.02 -3.28
CA ASP A 269 -3.17 -24.42 -2.24
C ASP A 269 -2.88 -23.29 -1.25
N ASP A 270 -3.31 -22.05 -1.53
CA ASP A 270 -3.10 -20.90 -0.65
C ASP A 270 -4.28 -20.79 0.36
N PRO A 271 -4.06 -21.08 1.65
CA PRO A 271 -5.14 -21.10 2.64
C PRO A 271 -5.80 -19.73 2.84
N GLU A 272 -5.02 -18.64 2.75
CA GLU A 272 -5.55 -17.29 2.96
C GLU A 272 -6.44 -16.87 1.79
N VAL A 273 -6.05 -17.23 0.57
CA VAL A 273 -6.89 -17.02 -0.62
C VAL A 273 -8.18 -17.83 -0.50
N VAL A 274 -8.09 -19.11 -0.16
CA VAL A 274 -9.27 -19.98 -0.02
C VAL A 274 -10.22 -19.48 1.06
N GLU A 275 -9.70 -19.04 2.21
CA GLU A 275 -10.50 -18.43 3.27
C GLU A 275 -11.21 -17.15 2.79
N SER A 276 -10.49 -16.26 2.09
CA SER A 276 -11.08 -15.02 1.58
C SER A 276 -12.19 -15.26 0.54
N ILE A 277 -12.03 -16.29 -0.30
CA ILE A 277 -13.05 -16.74 -1.25
C ILE A 277 -14.28 -17.21 -0.48
N CYS A 278 -14.11 -18.06 0.54
CA CYS A 278 -15.21 -18.52 1.39
C CYS A 278 -15.94 -17.35 2.08
N MET A 279 -15.21 -16.36 2.59
CA MET A 279 -15.81 -15.15 3.18
C MET A 279 -16.66 -14.39 2.16
N LEU A 280 -16.14 -14.16 0.96
CA LEU A 280 -16.90 -13.55 -0.13
C LEU A 280 -18.14 -14.37 -0.52
N MET A 281 -18.06 -15.71 -0.45
CA MET A 281 -19.22 -16.57 -0.72
C MET A 281 -20.27 -16.47 0.38
N ASN A 282 -19.86 -16.25 1.63
CA ASN A 282 -20.77 -16.23 2.78
C ASN A 282 -21.59 -14.93 2.86
N GLU A 283 -21.05 -13.79 2.41
CA GLU A 283 -21.78 -12.52 2.37
C GLU A 283 -22.99 -12.53 1.41
N ARG A 284 -23.16 -13.61 0.64
CA ARG A 284 -24.17 -13.77 -0.42
C ARG A 284 -25.52 -14.27 0.03
N VAL A 285 -25.60 -14.84 1.25
CA VAL A 285 -26.85 -15.42 1.78
C VAL A 285 -27.93 -14.34 1.99
N GLN A 286 -27.58 -13.07 1.81
CA GLN A 286 -28.48 -11.93 1.96
C GLN A 286 -29.33 -11.65 0.70
N TYR A 287 -28.95 -12.15 -0.48
CA TYR A 287 -29.61 -11.79 -1.75
C TYR A 287 -29.97 -13.01 -2.61
N ASP A 288 -31.27 -13.19 -2.89
CA ASP A 288 -31.80 -14.32 -3.65
C ASP A 288 -31.19 -14.43 -5.06
N ASP A 289 -30.99 -13.30 -5.75
CA ASP A 289 -30.42 -13.29 -7.11
C ASP A 289 -28.97 -13.80 -7.14
N VAL A 290 -28.18 -13.50 -6.11
CA VAL A 290 -26.79 -13.97 -6.00
C VAL A 290 -26.75 -15.47 -5.70
N VAL A 291 -27.67 -15.97 -4.87
CA VAL A 291 -27.82 -17.40 -4.60
C VAL A 291 -28.20 -18.16 -5.87
N LEU A 292 -29.12 -17.62 -6.68
CA LEU A 292 -29.50 -18.21 -7.96
C LEU A 292 -28.33 -18.28 -8.95
N ASP A 293 -27.52 -17.22 -9.05
CA ASP A 293 -26.33 -17.24 -9.91
C ASP A 293 -25.32 -18.31 -9.43
N MET A 294 -25.08 -18.44 -8.12
CA MET A 294 -24.22 -19.48 -7.56
C MET A 294 -24.65 -20.89 -7.93
N LEU A 295 -25.96 -21.17 -7.84
CA LEU A 295 -26.53 -22.45 -8.25
C LEU A 295 -26.31 -22.70 -9.74
N SER A 296 -26.48 -21.65 -10.56
CA SER A 296 -26.25 -21.75 -12.01
C SER A 296 -24.80 -22.00 -12.38
N GLN A 297 -23.84 -21.51 -11.57
CA GLN A 297 -22.41 -21.69 -11.76
C GLN A 297 -21.82 -22.87 -10.97
N GLU A 298 -22.64 -23.77 -10.41
CA GLU A 298 -22.20 -24.99 -9.70
C GLU A 298 -21.23 -24.71 -8.52
N MET A 299 -21.41 -23.58 -7.82
CA MET A 299 -20.49 -23.17 -6.75
C MET A 299 -20.52 -24.11 -5.52
N GLU A 300 -21.60 -24.87 -5.34
CA GLU A 300 -21.74 -25.84 -4.25
C GLU A 300 -20.69 -26.97 -4.32
N GLU A 301 -20.30 -27.38 -5.52
CA GLU A 301 -19.30 -28.43 -5.72
C GLU A 301 -17.92 -27.94 -5.25
N LEU A 302 -17.56 -26.72 -5.61
CA LEU A 302 -16.31 -26.08 -5.20
C LEU A 302 -16.26 -25.87 -3.68
N LEU A 303 -17.34 -25.38 -3.07
CA LEU A 303 -17.40 -25.23 -1.61
C LEU A 303 -17.30 -26.58 -0.87
N SER A 304 -17.87 -27.64 -1.45
CA SER A 304 -17.74 -28.99 -0.90
C SER A 304 -16.32 -29.52 -1.01
N GLU A 305 -15.63 -29.26 -2.13
CA GLU A 305 -14.21 -29.57 -2.30
C GLU A 305 -13.34 -28.83 -1.28
N ILE A 306 -13.52 -27.52 -1.13
CA ILE A 306 -12.81 -26.70 -0.14
C ILE A 306 -12.97 -27.31 1.25
N LYS A 307 -14.19 -27.65 1.65
CA LYS A 307 -14.47 -28.23 2.98
C LYS A 307 -13.78 -29.57 3.23
N ILE A 308 -13.58 -30.37 2.19
CA ILE A 308 -12.83 -31.64 2.30
C ILE A 308 -11.33 -31.38 2.47
N ARG A 309 -10.82 -30.37 1.76
CA ARG A 309 -9.39 -30.02 1.72
C ARG A 309 -8.92 -29.22 2.93
N PHE A 310 -9.78 -28.34 3.45
CA PHE A 310 -9.56 -27.45 4.58
C PHE A 310 -10.68 -27.67 5.62
N PRO A 311 -10.61 -28.75 6.43
CA PRO A 311 -11.65 -29.13 7.37
C PRO A 311 -11.73 -28.24 8.62
#